data_AF-A0A8T7DA94-F1
#
_entry.id   AF-A0A8T7DA94-F1
#
_cell.length_a   1.000
_cell.length_b   1.000
_cell.length_c   1.000
_cell.angle_alpha   90.00
_cell.angle_beta   90.00
_cell.angle_gamma   90.00
#
_symmetry.space_group_name_H-M   'P 1'
#
loop_
_entity.id
_entity.type
_entity.pdbx_description
1 polymer ?
#
loop_
_entity_poly.entity_id
_entity_poly.type
_entity_poly.pdbx_seq_one_letter_code
_entity_poly.pdbx_strand_id
1 'polypeptide(L)' 'FGISDADKAQQMSKISDAVIVGSALVKQIEANSDDHDAILTAARELIGGMRQAMDA' A
#
# COMPACT_ATOMS: atom_id res chain seq x y z
N PHE A 1 10.96 5.88 3.36
CA PHE A 1 10.60 5.90 1.93
C PHE A 1 10.83 4.50 1.34
N GLY A 2 10.15 4.15 0.24
CA GLY A 2 10.35 2.85 -0.43
C GLY A 2 9.45 1.70 0.06
N ILE A 3 8.34 2.01 0.75
CA ILE A 3 7.33 1.01 1.13
C ILE A 3 6.49 0.68 -0.09
N SER A 4 6.75 -0.48 -0.68
CA SER A 4 6.13 -0.93 -1.92
C SER A 4 5.11 -2.05 -1.76
N ASP A 5 5.14 -2.75 -0.62
CA ASP A 5 4.43 -4.00 -0.39
C ASP A 5 4.19 -4.24 1.10
N ALA A 6 3.39 -5.26 1.40
CA ALA A 6 2.98 -5.64 2.75
C ALA A 6 4.16 -6.10 3.63
N ASP A 7 5.11 -6.85 3.06
CA ASP A 7 6.27 -7.36 3.81
C ASP A 7 7.16 -6.21 4.31
N LYS A 8 7.45 -5.22 3.47
CA LYS A 8 8.20 -4.03 3.88
C LYS A 8 7.43 -3.18 4.88
N ALA A 9 6.11 -3.06 4.71
CA ALA A 9 5.26 -2.35 5.65
C ALA A 9 5.32 -3.01 7.04
N GLN A 10 5.20 -4.34 7.12
CA GLN A 10 5.34 -5.09 8.37
C GLN A 10 6.73 -4.91 8.99
N GLN A 11 7.80 -5.08 8.21
CA GLN A 11 9.17 -4.93 8.71
C GLN A 11 9.41 -3.54 9.32
N MET A 12 8.96 -2.48 8.64
CA MET A 12 9.11 -1.13 9.16
C MET A 12 8.22 -0.83 10.36
N SER A 13 6.98 -1.35 10.39
CA SER A 13 6.06 -1.14 11.50
C SER A 13 6.59 -1.61 12.86
N LYS A 14 7.54 -2.55 12.87
CA LYS A 14 8.19 -3.04 14.10
C LYS A 14 9.14 -2.03 14.73
N ILE A 15 9.58 -1.01 13.98
CA ILE A 15 10.62 -0.07 14.39
C ILE A 15 10.26 1.41 14.15
N SER A 16 9.06 1.69 13.64
CA SER A 16 8.58 3.05 13.38
C SER A 16 7.14 3.25 13.84
N ASP A 17 6.80 4.47 14.24
CA ASP A 17 5.42 4.82 14.65
C ASP A 17 4.43 4.74 13.48
N ALA A 18 4.91 4.94 12.26
CA ALA A 18 4.10 4.93 11.05
C ALA A 18 4.92 4.57 9.79
N VAL A 19 4.19 4.25 8.72
CA VAL A 19 4.73 4.04 7.36
C VAL A 19 3.98 4.93 6.37
N ILE A 20 4.67 5.45 5.36
CA ILE A 20 4.08 6.27 4.28
C ILE A 20 4.22 5.53 2.96
N VAL A 21 3.09 5.32 2.27
CA VAL A 21 2.99 4.60 0.99
C VAL A 21 2.62 5.59 -0.11
N GLY A 22 3.64 6.15 -0.76
CA GLY A 22 3.47 7.13 -1.83
C GLY A 22 3.51 6.51 -3.22
N SER A 23 4.73 6.22 -3.70
CA SER A 23 4.96 5.78 -5.09
C SER A 23 4.26 4.48 -5.48
N ALA A 24 4.05 3.56 -4.53
CA ALA A 24 3.30 2.33 -4.80
C ALA A 24 1.81 2.59 -5.04
N LEU A 25 1.22 3.52 -4.30
CA LEU A 25 -0.18 3.90 -4.50
C LEU A 25 -0.35 4.64 -5.83
N VAL A 26 0.54 5.58 -6.14
CA VAL A 26 0.52 6.32 -7.41
C VAL A 26 0.61 5.36 -8.60
N LYS A 27 1.49 4.35 -8.54
CA LYS A 27 1.61 3.33 -9.59
C LYS A 27 0.32 2.53 -9.82
N GLN A 28 -0.45 2.22 -8.76
CA GLN A 28 -1.74 1.55 -8.94
C GLN A 28 -2.81 2.44 -9.55
N ILE A 29 -2.76 3.74 -9.26
CA ILE A 29 -3.64 4.71 -9.92
C ILE A 29 -3.28 4.80 -11.40
N GLU A 30 -1.99 4.93 -11.73
CA GLU A 30 -1.49 5.00 -13.11
C GLU A 30 -1.84 3.73 -13.91
N ALA A 31 -1.73 2.55 -13.30
CA ALA A 31 -2.01 1.27 -13.94
C ALA A 31 -3.50 1.04 -14.26
N ASN A 32 -4.42 1.77 -13.61
CA ASN A 32 -5.86 1.63 -13.75
C ASN A 32 -6.53 2.96 -14.16
N SER A 33 -5.79 3.87 -14.82
CA SER A 33 -6.19 5.28 -15.00
C SER A 33 -7.57 5.51 -15.60
N ASP A 34 -8.05 4.55 -16.40
CA ASP A 34 -9.31 4.66 -17.16
C ASP A 34 -10.50 4.01 -16.44
N ASP A 35 -10.28 3.35 -15.30
CA ASP A 35 -11.30 2.65 -14.52
C ASP A 35 -11.22 3.06 -13.04
N HIS A 36 -12.15 3.93 -12.64
CA HIS A 36 -12.21 4.45 -11.28
C HIS A 36 -12.48 3.36 -10.24
N ASP A 37 -13.33 2.38 -10.56
CA ASP A 37 -13.66 1.30 -9.63
C ASP A 37 -12.47 0.35 -9.46
N ALA A 38 -11.72 0.10 -10.53
CA ALA A 38 -10.47 -0.65 -10.47
C ALA A 38 -9.40 0.07 -9.63
N ILE A 39 -9.26 1.40 -9.76
CA ILE A 39 -8.36 2.20 -8.91
C ILE A 39 -8.72 2.04 -7.43
N LEU A 40 -9.99 2.22 -7.08
CA LEU A 40 -10.45 2.12 -5.70
C LEU A 40 -10.26 0.71 -5.14
N THR A 41 -10.52 -0.31 -5.94
CA THR A 41 -10.32 -1.72 -5.55
C THR A 41 -8.85 -2.01 -5.32
N ALA A 42 -7.97 -1.68 -6.26
CA ALA A 42 -6.54 -1.91 -6.16
C ALA A 42 -5.91 -1.14 -4.98
N ALA A 43 -6.34 0.10 -4.73
CA ALA A 43 -5.89 0.88 -3.59
C ALA A 43 -6.32 0.25 -2.26
N ARG A 44 -7.58 -0.20 -2.14
CA ARG A 44 -8.09 -0.89 -0.95
C ARG A 44 -7.35 -2.20 -0.68
N GLU A 45 -7.09 -2.99 -1.72
CA GLU A 45 -6.36 -4.25 -1.61
C GLU A 45 -4.91 -4.00 -1.16
N LEU A 46 -4.21 -3.05 -1.78
CA LEU A 46 -2.84 -2.70 -1.44
C LEU A 46 -2.71 -2.25 0.03
N ILE A 47 -3.52 -1.26 0.43
CA ILE A 47 -3.45 -0.69 1.78
C ILE A 47 -4.00 -1.68 2.82
N GLY A 48 -5.06 -2.41 2.49
CA GLY A 48 -5.65 -3.43 3.36
C GLY A 48 -4.67 -4.56 3.65
N GLY A 49 -3.98 -5.08 2.63
CA GLY A 49 -2.94 -6.10 2.80
C GLY A 49 -1.77 -5.62 3.65
N MET A 50 -1.31 -4.37 3.44
CA MET A 50 -0.28 -3.77 4.29
C MET A 50 -0.72 -3.64 5.75
N ARG A 51 -1.95 -3.17 6.01
CA ARG A 51 -2.49 -3.04 7.37
C ARG A 51 -2.54 -4.40 8.07
N GLN A 52 -3.08 -5.41 7.40
CA GLN A 52 -3.15 -6.78 7.93
C GLN A 52 -1.76 -7.32 8.27
N ALA A 53 -0.77 -7.13 7.41
CA ALA A 53 0.59 -7.60 7.66
C ALA A 53 1.25 -6.88 8.85
N MET A 54 0.97 -5.59 9.04
CA MET A 54 1.46 -4.82 10.19
C MET A 54 0.76 -5.17 11.50
N ASP A 55 -0.46 -5.73 11.44
CA ASP A 55 -1.23 -6.16 12.61
C ASP A 55 -0.92 -7.60 13.07
N ALA A 56 -0.18 -8.37 12.26
CA ALA A 56 0.24 -9.74 12.53
C ALA A 56 1.60 -9.83 13.26
#